data_AF-A0A0B2WZK5-F1
#
_entry.id   AF-A0A0B2WZK5-F1
#
_cell.length_a   1.000
_cell.length_b   1.000
_cell.length_c   1.000
_cell.angle_alpha   90.00
_cell.angle_beta   90.00
_cell.angle_gamma   90.00
#
_symmetry.space_group_name_H-M   'P 1'
#
loop_
_entity.id
_entity.type
_entity.pdbx_description
1 polymer ?
#
loop_
_entity_poly.entity_id
_entity_poly.type
_entity_poly.pdbx_seq_one_letter_code
_entity_poly.pdbx_strand_id
1 'polypeptide(L)'
;MNTLIDLDPDPATDDLALLSHLHPQCGFQYRNSHTYWSASCIVGKVLAPTCGCVAGWVGPGCPTADLGRSQIARIRTRRPKQMDRRIGPGDVESMKERSDPLGPADQSYPVDEYTLVVPDEDSFAVDTVRMELLGLKPVVAMAEDTVANPGPRLFDATVQLAIDGMSWPLRLMYDVSFVTAWPCALPPHPLFFDYVYRVVKADEVVRVRDWGGQYYKSLSNGSSSARSSPAPPLYNMGYDDDFDFIDDDGDDEKVLVVEAYGVADNEVLARAWCSHWGLSAVVADVRKTWPSLSTSGVADIASSMACAIREAYAATITVVIMVDSRHDGDTEA
;
A
#
# COMPACT_ATOMS: atom_id res chain seq x y z
N MET A 1 -6.43 20.33 10.92
CA MET A 1 -6.68 19.88 9.53
C MET A 1 -7.09 21.03 8.63
N ASN A 2 -7.76 22.08 9.12
CA ASN A 2 -8.35 23.14 8.27
C ASN A 2 -7.36 24.21 7.76
N THR A 3 -6.11 24.17 8.23
CA THR A 3 -5.09 25.19 7.94
C THR A 3 -4.79 25.39 6.45
N LEU A 4 -5.15 24.44 5.58
CA LEU A 4 -4.95 24.54 4.12
C LEU A 4 -6.02 25.42 3.44
N ILE A 5 -7.22 25.53 4.02
CA ILE A 5 -8.41 26.13 3.41
C ILE A 5 -8.90 27.38 4.13
N ASP A 6 -8.44 27.64 5.36
CA ASP A 6 -8.87 28.77 6.20
C ASP A 6 -8.55 30.16 5.61
N LEU A 7 -7.72 30.23 4.55
CA LEU A 7 -7.33 31.47 3.87
C LEU A 7 -8.04 31.69 2.52
N ASP A 8 -8.88 30.76 2.07
CA ASP A 8 -9.59 30.92 0.79
C ASP A 8 -10.82 31.82 0.97
N PRO A 9 -10.94 32.95 0.25
CA PRO A 9 -12.10 33.83 0.34
C PRO A 9 -13.37 33.30 -0.37
N ASP A 10 -13.32 32.13 -1.03
CA ASP A 10 -14.47 31.54 -1.73
C ASP A 10 -15.48 30.95 -0.72
N PRO A 11 -16.73 31.43 -0.63
CA PRO A 11 -17.72 30.87 0.30
C PRO A 11 -18.04 29.40 0.00
N ALA A 12 -17.73 28.88 -1.19
CA ALA A 12 -17.84 27.45 -1.49
C ALA A 12 -16.86 26.58 -0.68
N THR A 13 -15.85 27.16 -0.01
CA THR A 13 -14.98 26.43 0.93
C THR A 13 -15.50 26.40 2.36
N ASP A 14 -16.57 27.15 2.68
CA ASP A 14 -17.18 27.12 4.02
C ASP A 14 -17.67 25.71 4.38
N ASP A 15 -18.18 24.96 3.40
CA ASP A 15 -18.58 23.55 3.55
C ASP A 15 -17.38 22.65 3.90
N LEU A 16 -16.15 23.04 3.52
CA LEU A 16 -14.93 22.32 3.85
C LEU A 16 -14.51 22.53 5.32
N ALA A 17 -15.07 23.51 6.03
CA ALA A 17 -14.81 23.71 7.47
C ALA A 17 -15.26 22.51 8.33
N LEU A 18 -16.13 21.65 7.78
CA LEU A 18 -16.59 20.40 8.41
C LEU A 18 -15.52 19.28 8.40
N LEU A 19 -14.36 19.53 7.78
CA LEU A 19 -13.19 18.67 7.95
C LEU A 19 -12.74 18.73 9.42
N SER A 20 -12.69 17.56 10.06
CA SER A 20 -12.34 17.45 11.47
C SER A 20 -11.43 16.27 11.69
N HIS A 21 -10.51 16.40 12.64
CA HIS A 21 -9.63 15.33 13.09
C HIS A 21 -10.40 14.11 13.63
N LEU A 22 -11.68 14.27 13.98
CA LEU A 22 -12.57 13.19 14.39
C LEU A 22 -12.83 12.16 13.27
N HIS A 23 -12.64 12.55 12.00
CA HIS A 23 -12.86 11.70 10.83
C HIS A 23 -11.61 11.64 9.95
N PRO A 24 -10.56 10.88 10.34
CA PRO A 24 -9.29 10.81 9.61
C PRO A 24 -9.41 10.24 8.19
N GLN A 25 -10.39 9.34 7.96
CA GLN A 25 -10.69 8.76 6.66
C GLN A 25 -11.50 9.72 5.78
N CYS A 26 -10.94 10.88 5.46
CA CYS A 26 -11.57 11.87 4.62
C CYS A 26 -10.62 12.55 3.63
N GLY A 27 -11.22 13.20 2.65
CA GLY A 27 -10.59 14.10 1.71
C GLY A 27 -11.63 15.01 1.07
N PHE A 28 -11.19 15.85 0.15
CA PHE A 28 -12.06 16.76 -0.58
C PHE A 28 -11.54 17.00 -2.00
N GLN A 29 -12.46 17.35 -2.89
CA GLN A 29 -12.11 17.95 -4.18
C GLN A 29 -12.16 19.46 -4.03
N TYR A 30 -11.18 20.16 -4.59
CA TYR A 30 -11.13 21.61 -4.59
C TYR A 30 -11.32 22.15 -6.00
N ARG A 31 -12.27 23.06 -6.18
CA ARG A 31 -12.59 23.76 -7.45
C ARG A 31 -12.66 22.86 -8.70
N ASN A 32 -13.09 21.60 -8.55
CA ASN A 32 -13.16 20.61 -9.63
C ASN A 32 -11.81 20.33 -10.34
N SER A 33 -10.67 20.60 -9.68
CA SER A 33 -9.34 20.43 -10.28
C SER A 33 -8.57 19.25 -9.68
N HIS A 34 -8.35 19.26 -8.37
CA HIS A 34 -7.55 18.26 -7.68
C HIS A 34 -8.24 17.76 -6.42
N THR A 35 -7.89 16.53 -6.06
CA THR A 35 -8.31 15.93 -4.80
C THR A 35 -7.20 16.03 -3.77
N TYR A 36 -7.59 16.21 -2.51
CA TYR A 36 -6.70 16.27 -1.36
C TYR A 36 -7.23 15.32 -0.29
N TRP A 37 -6.36 14.46 0.22
CA TRP A 37 -6.72 13.41 1.15
C TRP A 37 -5.92 13.54 2.43
N SER A 38 -6.51 13.21 3.58
CA SER A 38 -5.69 13.11 4.79
C SER A 38 -4.62 12.03 4.59
N ALA A 39 -3.40 12.26 5.08
CA ALA A 39 -2.33 11.25 5.09
C ALA A 39 -2.71 9.99 5.88
N SER A 40 -3.69 10.10 6.78
CA SER A 40 -4.25 8.96 7.51
C SER A 40 -5.33 8.21 6.73
N CYS A 41 -5.90 8.81 5.67
CA CYS A 41 -6.92 8.19 4.85
C CYS A 41 -6.32 7.15 3.91
N ILE A 42 -7.01 6.02 3.69
CA ILE A 42 -6.50 4.97 2.79
C ILE A 42 -6.25 5.46 1.36
N VAL A 43 -7.10 6.35 0.84
CA VAL A 43 -6.91 6.96 -0.48
C VAL A 43 -5.62 7.77 -0.50
N GLY A 44 -5.38 8.58 0.54
CA GLY A 44 -4.14 9.34 0.69
C GLY A 44 -2.92 8.43 0.81
N LYS A 45 -3.00 7.35 1.60
CA LYS A 45 -1.91 6.37 1.74
C LYS A 45 -1.58 5.70 0.41
N VAL A 46 -2.58 5.35 -0.41
CA VAL A 46 -2.38 4.69 -1.70
C VAL A 46 -1.86 5.65 -2.76
N LEU A 47 -2.36 6.89 -2.81
CA LEU A 47 -1.97 7.89 -3.81
C LEU A 47 -0.70 8.69 -3.44
N ALA A 48 -0.19 8.57 -2.23
CA ALA A 48 0.99 9.28 -1.77
C ALA A 48 2.22 9.17 -2.71
N PRO A 49 2.50 8.05 -3.41
CA PRO A 49 3.63 7.97 -4.33
C PRO A 49 3.57 8.97 -5.49
N THR A 50 2.37 9.32 -5.96
CA THR A 50 2.17 10.23 -7.10
C THR A 50 1.81 11.65 -6.66
N CYS A 51 1.80 11.92 -5.36
CA CYS A 51 1.32 13.17 -4.77
C CYS A 51 2.34 13.76 -3.81
N GLY A 52 2.26 15.07 -3.58
CA GLY A 52 2.96 15.69 -2.46
C GLY A 52 2.29 15.35 -1.12
N CYS A 53 3.06 15.40 -0.02
CA CYS A 53 2.52 15.34 1.33
C CYS A 53 2.95 16.58 2.12
N VAL A 54 2.00 17.40 2.56
CA VAL A 54 2.25 18.63 3.32
C VAL A 54 1.30 18.72 4.50
N ALA A 55 1.85 18.91 5.69
CA ALA A 55 1.07 19.12 6.93
C ALA A 55 -0.04 18.08 7.17
N GLY A 56 0.19 16.82 6.78
CA GLY A 56 -0.77 15.72 6.95
C GLY A 56 -1.84 15.61 5.86
N TRP A 57 -1.68 16.34 4.75
CA TRP A 57 -2.48 16.24 3.54
C TRP A 57 -1.67 15.69 2.38
N VAL A 58 -2.27 14.78 1.61
CA VAL A 58 -1.73 14.19 0.39
C VAL A 58 -2.45 14.80 -0.80
N GLY A 59 -1.69 15.39 -1.71
CA GLY A 59 -2.16 16.00 -2.95
C GLY A 59 -1.13 16.94 -3.58
N PRO A 60 -1.44 17.58 -4.71
CA PRO A 60 -2.68 17.45 -5.48
C PRO A 60 -2.78 16.07 -6.16
N GLY A 61 -3.90 15.37 -5.94
CA GLY A 61 -4.21 14.10 -6.60
C GLY A 61 -5.02 14.29 -7.89
N CYS A 62 -5.29 13.17 -8.58
CA CYS A 62 -6.16 13.17 -9.75
C CYS A 62 -7.57 13.69 -9.39
N PRO A 63 -8.21 14.49 -10.26
CA PRO A 63 -9.62 14.84 -10.11
C PRO A 63 -10.52 13.62 -10.21
N THR A 64 -11.72 13.73 -9.64
CA THR A 64 -12.78 12.75 -9.82
C THR A 64 -14.07 13.45 -10.26
N ALA A 65 -14.79 12.83 -11.19
CA ALA A 65 -16.09 13.30 -11.64
C ALA A 65 -17.20 13.00 -10.61
N ASP A 66 -16.91 12.16 -9.61
CA ASP A 66 -17.88 11.69 -8.62
C ASP A 66 -18.11 12.69 -7.47
N LEU A 67 -17.23 13.71 -7.34
CA LEU A 67 -17.35 14.77 -6.36
C LEU A 67 -17.73 16.09 -7.02
N GLY A 68 -18.53 16.86 -6.30
CA GLY A 68 -18.83 18.25 -6.65
C GLY A 68 -17.59 19.14 -6.63
N ARG A 69 -17.77 20.40 -7.06
CA ARG A 69 -16.71 21.41 -7.19
C ARG A 69 -15.84 21.55 -5.93
N SER A 70 -16.47 21.67 -4.76
CA SER A 70 -15.82 21.77 -3.45
C SER A 70 -16.56 20.86 -2.47
N GLN A 71 -16.31 19.56 -2.50
CA GLN A 71 -17.07 18.58 -1.72
C GLN A 71 -16.15 17.70 -0.86
N ILE A 72 -16.51 17.52 0.41
CA ILE A 72 -15.88 16.55 1.31
C ILE A 72 -16.39 15.13 1.00
N ALA A 73 -15.46 14.20 0.91
CA ALA A 73 -15.72 12.76 0.87
C ALA A 73 -15.19 12.10 2.15
N ARG A 74 -16.03 11.29 2.81
CA ARG A 74 -15.58 10.34 3.83
C ARG A 74 -15.46 8.96 3.19
N ILE A 75 -14.36 8.26 3.45
CA ILE A 75 -14.12 6.94 2.86
C ILE A 75 -14.54 5.86 3.84
N ARG A 76 -15.39 4.95 3.37
CA ARG A 76 -15.73 3.75 4.11
C ARG A 76 -14.62 2.74 3.95
N THR A 77 -13.98 2.41 5.07
CA THR A 77 -13.00 1.33 5.14
C THR A 77 -13.42 0.31 6.18
N ARG A 78 -12.94 -0.92 5.99
CA ARG A 78 -13.03 -2.01 6.94
C ARG A 78 -11.69 -2.12 7.66
N ARG A 79 -11.72 -2.66 8.87
CA ARG A 79 -10.50 -3.11 9.51
C ARG A 79 -10.07 -4.43 8.87
N PRO A 80 -8.80 -4.57 8.46
CA PRO A 80 -8.30 -5.83 7.95
C PRO A 80 -8.40 -6.93 9.02
N LYS A 81 -8.67 -8.17 8.62
CA LYS A 81 -8.69 -9.31 9.56
C LYS A 81 -7.31 -9.57 10.16
N GLN A 82 -6.23 -9.35 9.40
CA GLN A 82 -4.86 -9.34 9.94
C GLN A 82 -4.64 -8.29 11.02
N MET A 83 -5.44 -7.23 11.07
CA MET A 83 -5.32 -6.22 12.12
C MET A 83 -5.83 -6.70 13.49
N ASP A 84 -6.48 -7.88 13.55
CA ASP A 84 -6.70 -8.60 14.82
C ASP A 84 -5.41 -9.28 15.32
N ARG A 85 -4.43 -9.58 14.44
CA ARG A 85 -3.02 -9.86 14.76
C ARG A 85 -2.23 -8.55 14.88
N ARG A 86 -2.66 -7.63 15.76
CA ARG A 86 -1.73 -6.56 16.19
C ARG A 86 -0.52 -7.24 16.83
N ILE A 87 0.68 -6.72 16.55
CA ILE A 87 1.91 -7.13 17.23
C ILE A 87 1.63 -7.17 18.74
N GLY A 88 1.56 -8.39 19.27
CA GLY A 88 1.34 -8.66 20.67
C GLY A 88 2.64 -8.62 21.45
N PRO A 89 2.59 -8.68 22.79
CA PRO A 89 3.80 -8.76 23.61
C PRO A 89 4.74 -9.91 23.21
N GLY A 90 4.20 -11.09 22.88
CA GLY A 90 4.98 -12.24 22.42
C GLY A 90 5.66 -12.02 21.06
N ASP A 91 5.04 -11.25 20.16
CA ASP A 91 5.65 -10.90 18.88
C ASP A 91 6.83 -9.93 19.08
N VAL A 92 6.74 -9.04 20.07
CA VAL A 92 7.83 -8.14 20.46
C VAL A 92 8.98 -8.91 21.12
N GLU A 93 8.68 -9.87 22.00
CA GLU A 93 9.68 -10.72 22.66
C GLU A 93 10.44 -11.59 21.65
N SER A 94 9.72 -12.18 20.68
CA SER A 94 10.30 -13.01 19.61
C SER A 94 10.86 -12.19 18.43
N MET A 95 10.66 -10.87 18.40
CA MET A 95 11.04 -10.02 17.26
C MET A 95 12.51 -10.16 16.89
N LYS A 96 13.38 -10.22 17.90
CA LYS A 96 14.84 -10.37 17.70
C LYS A 96 15.19 -11.67 16.99
N GLU A 97 14.55 -12.78 17.40
CA GLU A 97 14.80 -14.10 16.84
C GLU A 97 14.29 -14.20 15.40
N ARG A 98 13.09 -13.64 15.14
CA ARG A 98 12.47 -13.60 13.81
C ARG A 98 13.15 -12.67 12.81
N SER A 99 14.04 -11.80 13.28
CA SER A 99 14.79 -10.85 12.44
C SER A 99 16.30 -11.05 12.51
N ASP A 100 16.78 -12.14 13.11
CA ASP A 100 18.21 -12.38 13.29
C ASP A 100 18.88 -12.54 11.92
N PRO A 101 19.94 -11.76 11.61
CA PRO A 101 20.62 -11.88 10.34
C PRO A 101 21.35 -13.21 10.13
N LEU A 102 21.75 -13.88 11.22
CA LEU A 102 22.48 -15.14 11.17
C LEU A 102 21.59 -16.37 11.33
N GLY A 103 20.28 -16.17 11.58
CA GLY A 103 19.38 -17.25 11.95
C GLY A 103 19.61 -17.70 13.42
N PRO A 104 19.19 -18.93 13.76
CA PRO A 104 19.37 -19.47 15.11
C PRO A 104 20.84 -19.50 15.55
N ALA A 105 21.07 -19.34 16.86
CA ALA A 105 22.43 -19.36 17.39
C ALA A 105 23.10 -20.74 17.19
N ASP A 106 24.20 -20.77 16.44
CA ASP A 106 24.99 -21.97 16.18
C ASP A 106 26.51 -21.72 16.36
N GLN A 107 27.29 -22.81 16.44
CA GLN A 107 28.74 -22.80 16.58
C GLN A 107 29.47 -22.38 15.29
N SER A 108 28.83 -22.61 14.14
CA SER A 108 29.33 -22.22 12.82
C SER A 108 28.19 -21.69 11.96
N TYR A 109 28.48 -20.69 11.13
CA TYR A 109 27.54 -20.14 10.15
C TYR A 109 28.12 -20.38 8.75
N PRO A 110 27.76 -21.50 8.10
CA PRO A 110 28.22 -21.82 6.76
C PRO A 110 27.79 -20.74 5.76
N VAL A 111 28.69 -20.31 4.87
CA VAL A 111 28.40 -19.21 3.93
C VAL A 111 27.35 -19.60 2.89
N ASP A 112 27.27 -20.89 2.55
CA ASP A 112 26.31 -21.48 1.61
C ASP A 112 24.85 -21.46 2.10
N GLU A 113 24.63 -21.22 3.40
CA GLU A 113 23.30 -21.00 3.99
C GLU A 113 22.77 -19.58 3.75
N TYR A 114 23.57 -18.71 3.13
CA TYR A 114 23.22 -17.31 2.91
C TYR A 114 23.18 -16.98 1.43
N THR A 115 22.11 -16.30 1.03
CA THR A 115 21.94 -15.80 -0.34
C THR A 115 22.01 -14.28 -0.34
N LEU A 116 22.78 -13.71 -1.27
CA LEU A 116 22.76 -12.28 -1.54
C LEU A 116 21.57 -11.99 -2.46
N VAL A 117 20.48 -11.53 -1.86
CA VAL A 117 19.28 -11.16 -2.61
C VAL A 117 19.44 -9.76 -3.15
N VAL A 118 19.43 -9.64 -4.47
CA VAL A 118 19.60 -8.37 -5.20
C VAL A 118 18.38 -8.20 -6.11
N PRO A 119 17.84 -6.97 -6.24
CA PRO A 119 16.77 -6.67 -7.19
C PRO A 119 17.11 -7.12 -8.61
N ASP A 120 16.11 -7.59 -9.35
CA ASP A 120 16.26 -7.90 -10.78
C ASP A 120 16.52 -6.60 -11.57
N GLU A 121 17.63 -6.53 -12.32
CA GLU A 121 17.99 -5.37 -13.12
C GLU A 121 16.96 -5.10 -14.23
N ASP A 122 16.29 -6.15 -14.72
CA ASP A 122 15.25 -6.03 -15.75
C ASP A 122 13.94 -5.45 -15.20
N SER A 123 13.72 -5.49 -13.88
CA SER A 123 12.53 -4.94 -13.23
C SER A 123 12.51 -3.40 -13.18
N PHE A 124 13.66 -2.74 -13.37
CA PHE A 124 13.72 -1.27 -13.45
C PHE A 124 13.15 -0.70 -14.76
N ALA A 125 12.90 -1.55 -15.76
CA ALA A 125 12.39 -1.17 -17.08
C ALA A 125 10.86 -1.26 -17.22
N VAL A 126 10.13 -1.71 -16.19
CA VAL A 126 8.68 -1.94 -16.25
C VAL A 126 7.92 -0.61 -16.16
N ASP A 127 7.42 -0.15 -17.31
CA ASP A 127 6.61 1.07 -17.45
C ASP A 127 5.19 0.77 -17.99
N THR A 128 4.56 -0.28 -17.48
CA THR A 128 3.29 -0.80 -18.01
C THR A 128 2.06 -0.33 -17.23
N VAL A 129 2.24 0.16 -16.01
CA VAL A 129 1.14 0.54 -15.11
C VAL A 129 0.85 2.05 -15.21
N ARG A 130 -0.42 2.39 -15.38
CA ARG A 130 -0.91 3.77 -15.35
C ARG A 130 -2.18 3.90 -14.53
N MET A 131 -2.22 4.85 -13.60
CA MET A 131 -3.47 5.17 -12.91
C MET A 131 -4.41 5.93 -13.86
N GLU A 132 -5.60 5.39 -14.09
CA GLU A 132 -6.60 5.98 -14.98
C GLU A 132 -7.57 6.89 -14.21
N LEU A 133 -8.11 6.39 -13.10
CA LEU A 133 -9.23 7.03 -12.42
C LEU A 133 -9.30 6.69 -10.93
N LEU A 134 -9.59 7.71 -10.11
CA LEU A 134 -10.13 7.55 -8.76
C LEU A 134 -11.67 7.61 -8.82
N GLY A 135 -12.30 6.47 -8.64
CA GLY A 135 -13.75 6.32 -8.55
C GLY A 135 -14.26 6.37 -7.10
N LEU A 136 -15.36 7.07 -6.87
CA LEU A 136 -16.02 7.18 -5.58
C LEU A 136 -17.51 6.86 -5.72
N LYS A 137 -17.93 5.72 -5.16
CA LYS A 137 -19.33 5.33 -5.16
C LYS A 137 -20.00 5.73 -3.85
N PRO A 138 -21.04 6.59 -3.85
CA PRO A 138 -21.72 6.96 -2.62
C PRO A 138 -22.35 5.73 -1.97
N VAL A 139 -22.14 5.59 -0.67
CA VAL A 139 -22.80 4.56 0.13
C VAL A 139 -24.23 5.03 0.36
N VAL A 140 -25.20 4.27 -0.14
CA VAL A 140 -26.63 4.56 0.09
C VAL A 140 -26.91 4.38 1.57
N ALA A 141 -26.98 5.48 2.31
CA ALA A 141 -27.60 5.51 3.63
C ALA A 141 -29.13 5.47 3.44
N MET A 142 -29.85 4.86 4.38
CA MET A 142 -31.31 4.89 4.36
C MET A 142 -31.78 6.36 4.36
N ALA A 143 -32.90 6.68 3.69
CA ALA A 143 -33.35 8.06 3.48
C ALA A 143 -33.55 8.85 4.80
N GLU A 144 -33.77 8.17 5.92
CA GLU A 144 -33.89 8.77 7.25
C GLU A 144 -32.55 9.31 7.79
N ASP A 145 -31.41 8.68 7.46
CA ASP A 145 -30.07 9.10 7.90
C ASP A 145 -29.59 10.37 7.21
N THR A 146 -30.03 10.61 5.97
CA THR A 146 -29.58 11.76 5.15
C THR A 146 -30.25 13.07 5.56
N VAL A 147 -31.42 12.99 6.20
CA VAL A 147 -32.15 14.16 6.74
C VAL A 147 -31.69 14.47 8.17
N ALA A 148 -31.26 13.46 8.93
CA ALA A 148 -30.82 13.61 10.31
C ALA A 148 -29.37 14.13 10.48
N ASN A 149 -28.49 13.89 9.48
CA ASN A 149 -27.09 14.31 9.54
C ASN A 149 -26.68 15.07 8.26
N PRO A 150 -26.63 16.42 8.25
CA PRO A 150 -26.16 17.22 7.12
C PRO A 150 -24.64 17.14 6.90
N GLY A 151 -23.98 16.11 7.44
CA GLY A 151 -22.54 15.94 7.39
C GLY A 151 -22.02 15.40 6.05
N PRO A 152 -20.68 15.35 5.89
CA PRO A 152 -20.05 14.80 4.69
C PRO A 152 -20.51 13.38 4.37
N ARG A 153 -20.75 13.12 3.08
CA ARG A 153 -21.22 11.81 2.58
C ARG A 153 -20.13 10.76 2.66
N LEU A 154 -20.57 9.51 2.83
CA LEU A 154 -19.71 8.34 2.87
C LEU A 154 -19.61 7.68 1.49
N PHE A 155 -18.41 7.30 1.07
CA PHE A 155 -18.10 6.73 -0.24
C PHE A 155 -17.27 5.46 -0.12
N ASP A 156 -17.48 4.52 -1.05
CA ASP A 156 -16.51 3.46 -1.33
C ASP A 156 -15.54 3.94 -2.40
N ALA A 157 -14.24 3.84 -2.14
CA ALA A 157 -13.20 4.26 -3.06
C ALA A 157 -12.67 3.09 -3.91
N THR A 158 -12.42 3.38 -5.19
CA THR A 158 -11.82 2.45 -6.14
C THR A 158 -10.77 3.16 -6.97
N VAL A 159 -9.59 2.57 -7.13
CA VAL A 159 -8.57 3.05 -8.06
C VAL A 159 -8.59 2.14 -9.29
N GLN A 160 -8.67 2.73 -10.48
CA GLN A 160 -8.55 2.02 -11.74
C GLN A 160 -7.15 2.24 -12.30
N LEU A 161 -6.46 1.15 -12.59
CA LEU A 161 -5.13 1.18 -13.20
C LEU A 161 -5.14 0.40 -14.52
N ALA A 162 -4.57 0.97 -15.57
CA ALA A 162 -4.26 0.26 -16.79
C ALA A 162 -2.94 -0.50 -16.62
N ILE A 163 -2.95 -1.80 -16.95
CA ILE A 163 -1.78 -2.67 -16.99
C ILE A 163 -1.83 -3.38 -18.34
N ASP A 164 -0.83 -3.18 -19.20
CA ASP A 164 -0.76 -3.75 -20.55
C ASP A 164 -2.03 -3.51 -21.39
N GLY A 165 -2.64 -2.34 -21.24
CA GLY A 165 -3.86 -1.95 -21.96
C GLY A 165 -5.16 -2.56 -21.41
N MET A 166 -5.12 -3.27 -20.28
CA MET A 166 -6.29 -3.75 -19.56
C MET A 166 -6.52 -2.92 -18.29
N SER A 167 -7.76 -2.51 -18.03
CA SER A 167 -8.11 -1.75 -16.82
C SER A 167 -8.44 -2.67 -15.64
N TRP A 168 -7.75 -2.49 -14.53
CA TRP A 168 -7.87 -3.24 -13.29
C TRP A 168 -8.49 -2.35 -12.19
N PRO A 169 -9.78 -2.53 -11.84
CA PRO A 169 -10.40 -1.80 -10.75
C PRO A 169 -10.08 -2.43 -9.38
N LEU A 170 -9.27 -1.74 -8.57
CA LEU A 170 -8.94 -2.14 -7.20
C LEU A 170 -9.77 -1.33 -6.18
N ARG A 171 -10.51 -2.06 -5.34
CA ARG A 171 -11.33 -1.45 -4.28
C ARG A 171 -10.48 -1.22 -3.03
N LEU A 172 -10.47 0.01 -2.51
CA LEU A 172 -9.74 0.35 -1.29
C LEU A 172 -10.57 -0.01 -0.05
N MET A 173 -10.79 -1.31 0.16
CA MET A 173 -11.75 -1.83 1.13
C MET A 173 -11.23 -1.77 2.56
N TYR A 174 -9.92 -1.91 2.76
CA TYR A 174 -9.31 -2.05 4.07
C TYR A 174 -8.36 -0.90 4.38
N ASP A 175 -8.43 -0.40 5.61
CA ASP A 175 -7.46 0.56 6.13
C ASP A 175 -6.19 -0.17 6.59
N VAL A 176 -5.20 -0.20 5.72
CA VAL A 176 -3.89 -0.86 5.95
C VAL A 176 -2.81 0.16 6.27
N SER A 177 -1.66 -0.33 6.74
CA SER A 177 -0.49 0.49 7.05
C SER A 177 0.66 0.19 6.08
N PHE A 178 1.33 1.25 5.63
CA PHE A 178 2.57 1.16 4.86
C PHE A 178 3.71 1.66 5.74
N VAL A 179 4.58 0.74 6.17
CA VAL A 179 5.67 1.01 7.12
C VAL A 179 6.94 1.17 6.33
N THR A 180 7.61 2.30 6.43
CA THR A 180 8.88 2.51 5.71
C THR A 180 9.99 1.68 6.33
N ALA A 181 10.72 0.94 5.50
CA ALA A 181 11.88 0.18 5.94
C ALA A 181 13.01 1.10 6.41
N TRP A 182 13.83 0.62 7.34
CA TRP A 182 15.00 1.38 7.78
C TRP A 182 16.12 1.30 6.73
N PRO A 183 16.80 2.41 6.42
CA PRO A 183 17.95 2.37 5.52
C PRO A 183 19.11 1.61 6.16
N CYS A 184 19.77 0.74 5.40
CA CYS A 184 20.94 0.01 5.88
C CYS A 184 22.23 0.54 5.23
N ALA A 185 23.36 0.39 5.94
CA ALA A 185 24.67 0.80 5.44
C ALA A 185 25.31 -0.36 4.67
N LEU A 186 26.05 -0.05 3.59
CA LEU A 186 26.82 -1.02 2.80
C LEU A 186 26.00 -2.23 2.29
N PRO A 187 24.83 -2.04 1.65
CA PRO A 187 24.13 -3.12 0.98
C PRO A 187 24.95 -3.69 -0.21
N PRO A 188 24.70 -4.94 -0.66
CA PRO A 188 23.65 -5.86 -0.22
C PRO A 188 24.04 -6.68 1.02
N HIS A 189 23.06 -6.95 1.89
CA HIS A 189 23.24 -7.86 3.03
C HIS A 189 22.82 -9.29 2.66
N PRO A 190 23.50 -10.31 3.21
CA PRO A 190 23.08 -11.70 3.05
C PRO A 190 21.72 -11.92 3.69
N LEU A 191 20.92 -12.85 3.17
CA LEU A 191 19.68 -13.36 3.75
C LEU A 191 19.88 -14.85 4.08
N PHE A 192 19.48 -15.26 5.27
CA PHE A 192 19.54 -16.66 5.72
C PHE A 192 18.47 -17.49 4.99
N PHE A 193 18.78 -18.75 4.64
CA PHE A 193 17.93 -19.58 3.77
C PHE A 193 16.51 -19.85 4.31
N ASP A 194 16.32 -19.80 5.63
CA ASP A 194 15.04 -20.08 6.29
C ASP A 194 14.03 -18.93 6.14
N TYR A 195 14.49 -17.75 5.72
CA TYR A 195 13.57 -16.68 5.32
C TYR A 195 12.93 -17.02 3.99
N VAL A 196 11.70 -17.54 4.02
CA VAL A 196 10.92 -17.85 2.82
C VAL A 196 10.34 -16.56 2.24
N TYR A 197 10.62 -16.29 0.98
CA TYR A 197 10.06 -15.14 0.27
C TYR A 197 9.77 -15.47 -1.19
N ARG A 198 8.93 -14.65 -1.82
CA ARG A 198 8.64 -14.71 -3.25
C ARG A 198 8.70 -13.31 -3.84
N VAL A 199 9.42 -13.16 -4.93
CA VAL A 199 9.50 -11.89 -5.67
C VAL A 199 8.50 -11.90 -6.82
N VAL A 200 7.79 -10.80 -7.01
CA VAL A 200 6.88 -10.55 -8.15
C VAL A 200 7.08 -9.14 -8.68
N LYS A 201 6.88 -8.95 -9.99
CA LYS A 201 6.90 -7.61 -10.59
C LYS A 201 5.59 -6.88 -10.31
N ALA A 202 5.60 -5.54 -10.38
CA ALA A 202 4.42 -4.73 -10.08
C ALA A 202 3.20 -5.10 -10.95
N ASP A 203 3.39 -5.32 -12.25
CA ASP A 203 2.36 -5.71 -13.21
C ASP A 203 1.80 -7.13 -12.97
N GLU A 204 2.57 -7.99 -12.32
CA GLU A 204 2.14 -9.36 -11.95
C GLU A 204 1.39 -9.42 -10.62
N VAL A 205 1.46 -8.39 -9.77
CA VAL A 205 0.88 -8.42 -8.41
C VAL A 205 -0.62 -8.67 -8.43
N VAL A 206 -1.32 -8.18 -9.46
CA VAL A 206 -2.78 -8.39 -9.62
C VAL A 206 -3.16 -9.85 -9.87
N ARG A 207 -2.21 -10.69 -10.31
CA ARG A 207 -2.38 -12.14 -10.51
C ARG A 207 -2.15 -12.95 -9.23
N VAL A 208 -1.55 -12.35 -8.20
CA VAL A 208 -1.38 -12.99 -6.89
C VAL A 208 -2.71 -12.99 -6.14
N ARG A 209 -3.20 -14.19 -5.81
CA ARG A 209 -4.46 -14.40 -5.09
C ARG A 209 -4.24 -15.08 -3.75
N ASP A 210 -5.08 -14.69 -2.79
CA ASP A 210 -5.14 -15.26 -1.45
C ASP A 210 -3.79 -15.39 -0.74
N TRP A 211 -2.93 -14.37 -0.87
CA TRP A 211 -1.63 -14.36 -0.20
C TRP A 211 -1.79 -14.52 1.33
N GLY A 212 -1.17 -15.56 1.90
CA GLY A 212 -1.32 -15.93 3.31
C GLY A 212 -2.60 -16.73 3.63
N GLY A 213 -3.30 -17.25 2.61
CA GLY A 213 -4.40 -18.23 2.73
C GLY A 213 -5.63 -17.77 3.54
N GLN A 214 -5.94 -16.48 3.54
CA GLN A 214 -6.91 -15.87 4.46
C GLN A 214 -8.36 -15.93 3.98
N TYR A 215 -8.58 -15.96 2.68
CA TYR A 215 -9.89 -15.89 2.05
C TYR A 215 -10.44 -17.29 1.77
N TYR A 216 -9.64 -18.25 1.30
CA TYR A 216 -10.11 -19.61 1.04
C TYR A 216 -10.22 -20.49 2.30
N LYS A 217 -9.36 -20.32 3.32
CA LYS A 217 -9.53 -21.01 4.63
C LYS A 217 -10.86 -20.65 5.30
N SER A 218 -11.40 -19.45 5.04
CA SER A 218 -12.71 -19.03 5.58
C SER A 218 -13.91 -19.65 4.86
N LEU A 219 -13.74 -20.16 3.63
CA LEU A 219 -14.78 -20.84 2.85
C LEU A 219 -14.88 -22.33 3.20
N SER A 220 -13.76 -22.99 3.56
CA SER A 220 -13.78 -24.39 3.98
C SER A 220 -14.37 -24.58 5.39
N ASN A 221 -14.27 -23.58 6.25
CA ASN A 221 -14.75 -23.64 7.64
C ASN A 221 -16.19 -23.09 7.81
N GLY A 222 -17.12 -23.53 6.95
CA GLY A 222 -18.56 -23.72 7.22
C GLY A 222 -19.42 -22.63 7.91
N SER A 223 -18.95 -21.41 8.16
CA SER A 223 -19.73 -20.38 8.85
C SER A 223 -20.34 -19.39 7.85
N SER A 224 -21.41 -19.84 7.21
CA SER A 224 -22.29 -19.01 6.39
C SER A 224 -23.05 -18.01 7.26
N SER A 225 -22.42 -16.90 7.61
CA SER A 225 -23.12 -15.67 7.99
C SER A 225 -23.40 -14.86 6.73
N ALA A 226 -24.50 -15.22 6.07
CA ALA A 226 -25.05 -14.52 4.92
C ALA A 226 -25.66 -13.17 5.32
N ARG A 227 -24.83 -12.18 5.69
CA ARG A 227 -25.22 -10.76 5.74
C ARG A 227 -24.04 -9.87 5.35
N SER A 228 -24.12 -9.27 4.16
CA SER A 228 -23.43 -8.04 3.72
C SER A 228 -22.04 -8.11 3.05
N SER A 229 -21.57 -9.29 2.63
CA SER A 229 -20.36 -9.39 1.78
C SER A 229 -20.75 -9.50 0.31
N PRO A 230 -20.61 -8.46 -0.53
CA PRO A 230 -20.29 -8.75 -1.91
C PRO A 230 -18.89 -9.36 -1.86
N ALA A 231 -18.77 -10.64 -2.21
CA ALA A 231 -17.49 -11.17 -2.66
C ALA A 231 -16.94 -10.17 -3.68
N PRO A 232 -15.61 -9.86 -3.68
CA PRO A 232 -15.04 -9.14 -4.81
C PRO A 232 -15.53 -9.86 -6.07
N PRO A 233 -16.15 -9.15 -7.03
CA PRO A 233 -16.78 -9.82 -8.16
C PRO A 233 -15.68 -10.60 -8.88
N LEU A 234 -15.72 -11.93 -8.75
CA LEU A 234 -14.82 -12.87 -9.43
C LEU A 234 -15.12 -12.95 -10.94
N TYR A 235 -15.73 -11.92 -11.52
CA TYR A 235 -16.37 -11.97 -12.82
C TYR A 235 -16.07 -10.68 -13.59
N ASN A 236 -14.78 -10.38 -13.85
CA ASN A 236 -14.33 -9.70 -15.09
C ASN A 236 -12.81 -9.46 -15.22
N MET A 237 -11.96 -9.93 -14.31
CA MET A 237 -10.51 -9.61 -14.31
C MET A 237 -9.68 -10.45 -15.31
N GLY A 238 -10.24 -10.93 -16.43
CA GLY A 238 -9.45 -11.66 -17.45
C GLY A 238 -8.77 -12.92 -16.89
N TYR A 239 -9.55 -13.79 -16.24
CA TYR A 239 -9.10 -15.03 -15.61
C TYR A 239 -8.41 -15.96 -16.60
N ASP A 240 -7.17 -16.33 -16.29
CA ASP A 240 -6.45 -17.43 -16.93
C ASP A 240 -5.93 -18.36 -15.83
N ASP A 241 -6.62 -19.48 -15.64
CA ASP A 241 -6.34 -20.48 -14.59
C ASP A 241 -4.92 -21.08 -14.72
N ASP A 242 -4.30 -20.96 -15.90
CA ASP A 242 -2.94 -21.43 -16.16
C ASP A 242 -1.84 -20.45 -15.67
N PHE A 243 -2.17 -19.19 -15.39
CA PHE A 243 -1.22 -18.12 -15.02
C PHE A 243 -1.46 -17.46 -13.66
N ASP A 244 -2.62 -17.71 -13.03
CA ASP A 244 -2.96 -17.17 -11.72
C ASP A 244 -2.26 -17.97 -10.59
N PHE A 245 -1.71 -17.26 -9.60
CA PHE A 245 -1.01 -17.90 -8.48
C PHE A 245 -1.89 -17.96 -7.24
N ILE A 246 -2.18 -19.19 -6.79
CA ILE A 246 -2.81 -19.47 -5.50
C ILE A 246 -1.73 -19.92 -4.51
N ASP A 247 -1.63 -19.24 -3.38
CA ASP A 247 -0.73 -19.60 -2.28
C ASP A 247 -1.31 -20.79 -1.49
N ASP A 248 -0.99 -22.02 -1.91
CA ASP A 248 -1.49 -23.27 -1.30
C ASP A 248 -0.44 -23.98 -0.41
N ASP A 249 0.77 -23.41 -0.27
CA ASP A 249 1.88 -24.05 0.43
C ASP A 249 1.70 -24.13 1.96
N GLY A 250 0.70 -23.41 2.50
CA GLY A 250 0.30 -23.47 3.91
C GLY A 250 1.19 -22.68 4.88
N ASP A 251 2.27 -22.08 4.41
CA ASP A 251 3.17 -21.19 5.16
C ASP A 251 2.60 -19.76 5.23
N ASP A 252 2.06 -19.38 6.39
CA ASP A 252 1.48 -18.05 6.61
C ASP A 252 2.51 -16.97 6.99
N GLU A 253 3.80 -17.31 7.09
CA GLU A 253 4.89 -16.39 7.45
C GLU A 253 5.71 -15.92 6.23
N LYS A 254 5.56 -16.59 5.09
CA LYS A 254 6.20 -16.23 3.82
C LYS A 254 5.96 -14.76 3.43
N VAL A 255 7.02 -14.11 2.92
CA VAL A 255 6.99 -12.70 2.50
C VAL A 255 6.87 -12.56 0.99
N LEU A 256 5.88 -11.78 0.53
CA LEU A 256 5.76 -11.34 -0.86
C LEU A 256 6.55 -10.06 -1.06
N VAL A 257 7.54 -10.09 -1.92
CA VAL A 257 8.32 -8.92 -2.33
C VAL A 257 7.77 -8.45 -3.68
N VAL A 258 7.19 -7.26 -3.72
CA VAL A 258 6.70 -6.61 -4.93
C VAL A 258 7.74 -5.61 -5.41
N GLU A 259 8.32 -5.85 -6.58
CA GLU A 259 9.24 -4.93 -7.23
C GLU A 259 8.46 -3.84 -7.95
N ALA A 260 8.26 -2.71 -7.26
CA ALA A 260 7.54 -1.54 -7.72
C ALA A 260 8.51 -0.40 -8.12
N TYR A 261 9.55 -0.75 -8.86
CA TYR A 261 10.53 0.20 -9.41
C TYR A 261 9.97 0.95 -10.61
N GLY A 262 10.60 2.07 -10.99
CA GLY A 262 10.28 2.82 -12.18
C GLY A 262 9.30 3.96 -11.90
N VAL A 263 8.06 3.84 -12.37
CA VAL A 263 7.06 4.90 -12.25
C VAL A 263 6.29 4.77 -10.94
N ALA A 264 5.96 5.91 -10.32
CA ALA A 264 5.23 5.97 -9.04
C ALA A 264 3.90 5.20 -9.06
N ASP A 265 3.26 5.05 -10.22
CA ASP A 265 2.04 4.25 -10.40
C ASP A 265 2.24 2.76 -10.08
N ASN A 266 3.46 2.22 -10.22
CA ASN A 266 3.78 0.85 -9.81
C ASN A 266 3.63 0.70 -8.28
N GLU A 267 4.06 1.70 -7.52
CA GLU A 267 3.88 1.73 -6.07
C GLU A 267 2.40 1.93 -5.71
N VAL A 268 1.68 2.81 -6.42
CA VAL A 268 0.23 2.99 -6.24
C VAL A 268 -0.51 1.67 -6.46
N LEU A 269 -0.15 0.89 -7.48
CA LEU A 269 -0.71 -0.43 -7.74
C LEU A 269 -0.50 -1.39 -6.57
N ALA A 270 0.75 -1.51 -6.11
CA ALA A 270 1.10 -2.39 -5.00
C ALA A 270 0.35 -1.99 -3.71
N ARG A 271 0.29 -0.69 -3.41
CA ARG A 271 -0.47 -0.15 -2.25
C ARG A 271 -1.98 -0.37 -2.40
N ALA A 272 -2.53 -0.18 -3.60
CA ALA A 272 -3.95 -0.42 -3.88
C ALA A 272 -4.32 -1.90 -3.73
N TRP A 273 -3.46 -2.81 -4.21
CA TRP A 273 -3.63 -4.25 -4.06
C TRP A 273 -3.60 -4.67 -2.58
N CYS A 274 -2.66 -4.13 -1.81
CA CYS A 274 -2.58 -4.32 -0.36
C CYS A 274 -3.88 -3.90 0.34
N SER A 275 -4.42 -2.71 0.02
CA SER A 275 -5.70 -2.23 0.57
C SER A 275 -6.91 -3.06 0.10
N HIS A 276 -6.84 -3.65 -1.10
CA HIS A 276 -7.88 -4.51 -1.62
C HIS A 276 -8.01 -5.80 -0.81
N TRP A 277 -6.87 -6.44 -0.52
CA TRP A 277 -6.83 -7.69 0.22
C TRP A 277 -6.73 -7.52 1.74
N GLY A 278 -6.46 -6.31 2.21
CA GLY A 278 -6.31 -6.02 3.64
C GLY A 278 -4.95 -6.43 4.21
N LEU A 279 -3.90 -6.32 3.41
CA LEU A 279 -2.52 -6.61 3.78
C LEU A 279 -1.80 -5.30 4.08
N SER A 280 -1.13 -5.21 5.23
CA SER A 280 -0.15 -4.14 5.47
C SER A 280 1.17 -4.49 4.80
N ALA A 281 1.99 -3.50 4.47
CA ALA A 281 3.26 -3.75 3.79
C ALA A 281 4.40 -2.90 4.35
N VAL A 282 5.61 -3.46 4.29
CA VAL A 282 6.86 -2.72 4.48
C VAL A 282 7.25 -2.10 3.13
N VAL A 283 7.57 -0.81 3.10
CA VAL A 283 7.98 -0.09 1.88
C VAL A 283 9.46 0.23 1.99
N ALA A 284 10.27 -0.39 1.13
CA ALA A 284 11.73 -0.27 1.15
C ALA A 284 12.24 0.48 -0.08
N ASP A 285 12.99 1.56 0.17
CA ASP A 285 13.57 2.39 -0.87
C ASP A 285 15.02 1.94 -1.17
N VAL A 286 15.25 1.45 -2.38
CA VAL A 286 16.57 0.97 -2.82
C VAL A 286 17.54 2.11 -3.19
N ARG A 287 17.08 3.37 -3.25
CA ARG A 287 17.90 4.53 -3.66
C ARG A 287 18.17 5.54 -2.56
N LYS A 288 17.74 5.31 -1.31
CA LYS A 288 17.80 6.31 -0.22
C LYS A 288 19.23 6.62 0.28
N THR A 289 20.04 7.26 -0.57
CA THR A 289 21.25 8.01 -0.23
C THR A 289 20.87 9.38 0.32
N TRP A 290 21.33 9.74 1.51
CA TRP A 290 21.28 11.14 1.96
C TRP A 290 22.39 11.94 1.27
N PRO A 291 22.12 13.17 0.78
CA PRO A 291 23.11 14.01 0.14
C PRO A 291 23.94 14.77 1.19
N SER A 292 25.09 14.23 1.59
CA SER A 292 26.33 15.01 1.68
C SER A 292 27.51 14.06 1.89
N LEU A 293 28.57 14.25 1.09
CA LEU A 293 29.79 13.44 1.01
C LEU A 293 29.67 12.04 0.38
N SER A 294 29.43 11.97 -0.93
CA SER A 294 30.04 10.90 -1.75
C SER A 294 30.72 11.54 -2.95
N THR A 295 32.00 11.86 -2.78
CA THR A 295 32.93 12.23 -3.87
C THR A 295 33.49 10.98 -4.57
N SER A 296 32.97 9.79 -4.27
CA SER A 296 33.52 8.50 -4.69
C SER A 296 32.56 7.59 -5.46
N GLY A 297 31.35 8.04 -5.83
CA GLY A 297 30.52 7.32 -6.82
C GLY A 297 30.07 5.92 -6.42
N VAL A 298 29.97 5.62 -5.11
CA VAL A 298 29.39 4.39 -4.57
C VAL A 298 28.23 4.79 -3.65
N ALA A 299 27.07 4.16 -3.84
CA ALA A 299 25.86 4.39 -3.05
C ALA A 299 25.98 3.64 -1.70
N ASP A 300 26.45 4.33 -0.65
CA ASP A 300 26.82 3.68 0.61
C ASP A 300 25.66 3.45 1.62
N ILE A 301 24.46 3.95 1.33
CA ILE A 301 23.27 3.80 2.18
C ILE A 301 22.05 3.57 1.27
N ALA A 302 21.45 2.39 1.36
CA ALA A 302 20.19 2.02 0.69
C ALA A 302 19.53 0.87 1.47
N SER A 303 18.21 0.68 1.34
CA SER A 303 17.57 -0.49 1.97
C SER A 303 17.81 -1.72 1.11
N SER A 304 18.58 -2.69 1.62
CA SER A 304 18.75 -3.99 0.94
C SER A 304 17.46 -4.80 1.05
N MET A 305 17.14 -5.57 0.00
CA MET A 305 15.98 -6.46 0.00
C MET A 305 16.00 -7.43 1.19
N ALA A 306 17.16 -7.96 1.56
CA ALA A 306 17.32 -8.83 2.72
C ALA A 306 16.90 -8.16 4.05
N CYS A 307 17.28 -6.89 4.27
CA CYS A 307 16.84 -6.15 5.45
C CYS A 307 15.34 -5.90 5.45
N ALA A 308 14.76 -5.53 4.30
CA ALA A 308 13.33 -5.31 4.18
C ALA A 308 12.52 -6.59 4.47
N ILE A 309 12.98 -7.74 3.98
CA ILE A 309 12.39 -9.06 4.29
C ILE A 309 12.46 -9.32 5.79
N ARG A 310 13.65 -9.17 6.42
CA ARG A 310 13.80 -9.35 7.87
C ARG A 310 12.91 -8.42 8.70
N GLU A 311 12.76 -7.17 8.28
CA GLU A 311 11.86 -6.22 8.93
C GLU A 311 10.40 -6.62 8.79
N ALA A 312 10.01 -7.19 7.64
CA ALA A 312 8.67 -7.73 7.43
C ALA A 312 8.41 -8.91 8.38
N TYR A 313 9.34 -9.86 8.47
CA TYR A 313 9.29 -10.92 9.48
C TYR A 313 9.21 -10.34 10.89
N ALA A 314 10.11 -9.43 11.29
CA ALA A 314 10.10 -8.77 12.59
C ALA A 314 8.72 -8.16 12.93
N ALA A 315 8.11 -7.49 11.95
CA ALA A 315 6.84 -6.79 12.09
C ALA A 315 5.60 -7.69 11.91
N THR A 316 5.76 -9.00 11.67
CA THR A 316 4.66 -9.94 11.32
C THR A 316 3.89 -9.51 10.06
N ILE A 317 4.57 -8.81 9.15
CA ILE A 317 4.04 -8.33 7.88
C ILE A 317 4.49 -9.29 6.77
N THR A 318 3.56 -9.70 5.91
CA THR A 318 3.84 -10.69 4.86
C THR A 318 4.05 -10.07 3.47
N VAL A 319 4.11 -8.73 3.38
CA VAL A 319 4.31 -8.01 2.11
C VAL A 319 5.39 -6.94 2.24
N VAL A 320 6.32 -6.91 1.30
CA VAL A 320 7.34 -5.88 1.11
C VAL A 320 7.13 -5.27 -0.27
N ILE A 321 7.11 -3.94 -0.35
CA ILE A 321 7.06 -3.18 -1.60
C ILE A 321 8.44 -2.53 -1.75
N MET A 322 9.18 -2.97 -2.76
CA MET A 322 10.47 -2.37 -3.11
C MET A 322 10.23 -1.23 -4.09
N VAL A 323 10.75 -0.04 -3.79
CA VAL A 323 10.57 1.16 -4.61
C VAL A 323 11.91 1.82 -4.86
N ASP A 324 12.01 2.59 -5.92
CA ASP A 324 13.20 3.37 -6.25
C ASP A 324 12.86 4.86 -6.33
N SER A 325 12.50 5.46 -5.19
CA SER A 325 12.02 6.84 -5.12
C SER A 325 13.03 7.81 -5.74
N ARG A 326 12.78 8.22 -6.99
CA ARG A 326 13.39 9.42 -7.55
C ARG A 326 12.74 10.56 -6.78
N HIS A 327 13.50 11.27 -5.95
CA HIS A 327 13.00 12.53 -5.45
C HIS A 327 12.80 13.42 -6.68
N ASP A 328 11.56 13.76 -7.00
CA ASP A 328 11.21 14.81 -7.97
C ASP A 328 11.61 16.20 -7.41
N GLY A 329 12.87 16.34 -7.01
CA GLY A 329 13.53 17.60 -6.71
C GLY A 329 14.27 18.18 -7.92
N ASP A 330 14.40 17.41 -9.01
CA ASP A 330 15.12 17.80 -10.22
C ASP A 330 14.20 18.13 -11.41
N THR A 331 12.93 18.45 -11.15
CA THR A 331 12.12 19.16 -12.16
C THR A 331 12.18 20.65 -11.85
N GLU A 332 13.21 21.31 -12.40
CA GLU A 332 13.29 22.76 -12.52
C GLU A 332 12.02 23.32 -13.19
N ALA A 333 11.32 24.25 -12.50
CA ALA A 333 10.80 25.54 -12.99
C ALA A 333 9.72 26.11 -12.06
#